data_AF-A0A7K0GAW9-F1
#
_entry.id   AF-A0A7K0GAW9-F1
#
_cell.length_a   1.000
_cell.length_b   1.000
_cell.length_c   1.000
_cell.angle_alpha   90.00
_cell.angle_beta   90.00
_cell.angle_gamma   90.00
#
_symmetry.space_group_name_H-M   'P 1'
#
loop_
_entity.id
_entity.type
_entity.pdbx_description
1 polymer ?
#
loop_
_entity_poly.entity_id
_entity_poly.type
_entity_poly.pdbx_seq_one_letter_code
_entity_poly.pdbx_strand_id
1 'polypeptide(L)'
;MYIKLALGNVRRSLRDYSVYFATLALAACLLYSFIASGDYLLALDLTPDQRAIYAKSGTVLEGFSVFVVVIFIFLVAYANRFIVRRRKREFGLYALVGMPRHGIAAVLALEGLVVGAASLAAGIILGGLLSPVFSAIAAFVFDAPWRFQASFSPGAATWTAGCFVAITALGAAACARDVLRRPLVDLMCVERAPEHLAFGTKRAARIQFVAALPLLAIVWGTCVFQPMYFVVFIIPMGFAAFGATYLVMRSAAWRWGARARRHAEVYWTGLRAFTVRQVEARVSSTAAALSCVCVLIAAAVCMTCAGFAFSVGMRGPGALIENASSLAPIGFVGIFYGAAFLVTAAAVLALQQLSGAADARQAFETLRELGCERAMARASLRAQVRLCFAAPLAGALIHDVFGLVLVAFLALVLGSASFALVVAGVLGFTVAIMAAYYFITCRACERLLL
;
A
#
# COMPACT_ATOMS: atom_id res chain seq x y z
N MET A 1 -27.56 -22.77 7.78
CA MET A 1 -27.58 -22.35 6.36
C MET A 1 -26.46 -21.36 6.01
N TYR A 2 -26.39 -20.20 6.67
CA TYR A 2 -25.42 -19.13 6.34
C TYR A 2 -23.94 -19.55 6.40
N ILE A 3 -23.53 -20.35 7.39
CA ILE A 3 -22.15 -20.86 7.51
C ILE A 3 -21.77 -21.76 6.32
N LYS A 4 -22.68 -22.63 5.86
CA LYS A 4 -22.45 -23.53 4.72
C LYS A 4 -22.29 -22.74 3.40
N LEU A 5 -23.13 -21.71 3.23
CA LEU A 5 -23.01 -20.74 2.13
C LEU A 5 -21.68 -19.98 2.18
N ALA A 6 -21.32 -19.43 3.34
CA ALA A 6 -20.07 -18.71 3.53
C ALA A 6 -18.84 -19.57 3.21
N LEU A 7 -18.76 -20.79 3.73
CA LEU A 7 -17.65 -21.71 3.47
C LEU A 7 -17.57 -22.13 1.98
N GLY A 8 -18.70 -22.40 1.35
CA GLY A 8 -18.76 -22.71 -0.08
C GLY A 8 -18.28 -21.56 -0.95
N ASN A 9 -18.71 -20.34 -0.60
CA ASN A 9 -18.31 -19.12 -1.27
C ASN A 9 -16.81 -18.85 -1.11
N VAL A 10 -16.27 -18.95 0.11
CA VAL A 10 -14.82 -18.79 0.35
C VAL A 10 -14.01 -19.79 -0.49
N ARG A 11 -14.38 -21.07 -0.51
CA ARG A 11 -13.65 -22.10 -1.27
C ARG A 11 -13.60 -21.80 -2.77
N ARG A 12 -14.71 -21.32 -3.34
CA ARG A 12 -14.78 -20.91 -4.76
C ARG A 12 -14.00 -19.62 -5.01
N SER A 13 -14.14 -18.66 -4.09
CA SER A 13 -13.53 -17.34 -4.09
C SER A 13 -12.00 -17.38 -3.94
N LEU A 14 -11.42 -18.36 -3.24
CA LEU A 14 -9.97 -18.44 -3.02
C LEU A 14 -9.14 -18.43 -4.32
N ARG A 15 -9.67 -18.96 -5.44
CA ARG A 15 -8.99 -18.90 -6.74
C ARG A 15 -9.09 -17.51 -7.38
N ASP A 16 -10.30 -16.95 -7.41
CA ASP A 16 -10.59 -15.68 -8.08
C ASP A 16 -10.05 -14.46 -7.30
N TYR A 17 -9.80 -14.62 -6.00
CA TYR A 17 -9.33 -13.57 -5.09
C TYR A 17 -8.06 -13.95 -4.32
N SER A 18 -7.25 -14.86 -4.87
CA SER A 18 -5.96 -15.29 -4.31
C SER A 18 -5.02 -14.13 -3.98
N VAL A 19 -5.02 -13.07 -4.79
CA VAL A 19 -4.22 -11.86 -4.57
C VAL A 19 -4.66 -11.11 -3.31
N TYR A 20 -5.96 -11.06 -3.01
CA TYR A 20 -6.46 -10.46 -1.78
C TYR A 20 -6.04 -11.27 -0.56
N PHE A 21 -6.22 -12.60 -0.62
CA PHE A 21 -5.81 -13.50 0.45
C PHE A 21 -4.31 -13.36 0.73
N ALA A 22 -3.50 -13.32 -0.33
CA ALA A 22 -2.07 -13.07 -0.24
C ALA A 22 -1.75 -11.71 0.40
N THR A 23 -2.46 -10.64 0.05
CA THR A 23 -2.28 -9.31 0.67
C THR A 23 -2.59 -9.33 2.17
N LEU A 24 -3.69 -9.96 2.58
CA LEU A 24 -4.02 -10.07 4.01
C LEU A 24 -3.04 -10.96 4.78
N ALA A 25 -2.63 -12.08 4.19
CA ALA A 25 -1.65 -12.98 4.81
C ALA A 25 -0.28 -12.30 4.94
N LEU A 26 0.14 -11.56 3.92
CA LEU A 26 1.38 -10.77 3.94
C LEU A 26 1.32 -9.62 4.95
N ALA A 27 0.15 -8.99 5.09
CA ALA A 27 -0.08 -7.98 6.12
C ALA A 27 0.08 -8.56 7.54
N ALA A 28 -0.57 -9.70 7.81
CA ALA A 28 -0.42 -10.41 9.08
C ALA A 28 1.03 -10.89 9.31
N CYS A 29 1.70 -11.38 8.27
CA CYS A 29 3.12 -11.78 8.30
C CYS A 29 4.04 -10.63 8.68
N LEU A 30 3.91 -9.47 8.03
CA LEU A 30 4.73 -8.30 8.31
C LEU A 30 4.43 -7.71 9.69
N LEU A 31 3.16 -7.65 10.09
CA LEU A 31 2.76 -7.21 11.43
C LEU A 31 3.37 -8.12 12.50
N TYR A 32 3.22 -9.44 12.36
CA TYR A 32 3.84 -10.43 13.25
C TYR A 32 5.35 -10.26 13.32
N SER A 33 6.01 -10.18 12.16
CA SER A 33 7.47 -10.11 12.09
C SER A 33 8.03 -8.82 12.69
N PHE A 34 7.27 -7.72 12.65
CA PHE A 34 7.65 -6.48 13.32
C PHE A 34 7.54 -6.61 14.83
N ILE A 35 6.41 -7.11 15.34
CA ILE A 35 6.19 -7.24 16.78
C ILE A 35 7.17 -8.28 17.38
N ALA A 36 7.43 -9.36 16.65
CA ALA A 36 8.37 -10.40 17.04
C ALA A 36 9.84 -9.98 16.90
N SER A 37 10.14 -8.84 16.27
CA SER A 37 11.52 -8.39 16.03
C SER A 37 12.34 -8.21 17.30
N GLY A 38 11.71 -7.82 18.40
CA GLY A 38 12.37 -7.73 19.69
C GLY A 38 12.86 -9.09 20.21
N ASP A 39 12.04 -10.13 20.03
CA ASP A 39 12.39 -11.49 20.42
C ASP A 39 13.44 -12.09 19.48
N TYR A 40 13.43 -11.71 18.20
CA TYR A 40 14.48 -12.09 17.24
C TYR A 40 15.84 -11.54 17.64
N LEU A 41 15.88 -10.30 18.13
CA LEU A 41 17.09 -9.66 18.65
C LEU A 41 17.57 -10.30 19.95
N LEU A 42 16.66 -10.56 20.89
CA LEU A 42 17.00 -11.19 22.17
C LEU A 42 17.49 -12.63 22.02
N ALA A 43 17.09 -13.33 20.95
CA ALA A 43 17.55 -14.66 20.60
C ALA A 43 18.95 -14.71 19.95
N LEU A 44 19.51 -13.56 19.53
CA LEU A 44 20.89 -13.47 19.07
C LEU A 44 21.87 -13.42 20.26
N ASP A 45 23.11 -13.87 20.02
CA ASP A 45 24.21 -13.79 20.99
C ASP A 45 24.69 -12.34 21.15
N LEU A 46 23.86 -11.49 21.75
CA LEU A 46 24.17 -10.08 22.03
C LEU A 46 25.13 -9.94 23.21
N THR A 47 26.09 -9.02 23.10
CA THR A 47 26.93 -8.63 24.24
C THR A 47 26.11 -7.94 25.34
N PRO A 48 26.56 -7.92 26.60
CA PRO A 48 25.87 -7.24 27.70
C PRO A 48 25.57 -5.76 27.38
N ASP A 49 26.50 -5.08 26.71
CA ASP A 49 26.37 -3.68 26.30
C ASP A 49 25.29 -3.49 25.22
N GLN A 50 25.24 -4.38 24.22
CA GLN A 50 24.21 -4.35 23.17
C GLN A 50 22.80 -4.59 23.74
N ARG A 51 22.68 -5.51 24.72
CA ARG A 51 21.40 -5.80 25.39
C ARG A 51 20.95 -4.62 26.27
N ALA A 52 21.87 -3.95 26.96
CA ALA A 52 21.56 -2.75 27.76
C ALA A 52 21.11 -1.56 26.89
N ILE A 53 21.72 -1.40 25.71
CA ILE A 53 21.31 -0.41 24.71
C ILE A 53 19.89 -0.70 24.22
N TYR A 54 19.61 -1.94 23.82
CA TYR A 54 18.29 -2.34 23.35
C TYR A 54 17.19 -2.11 24.40
N ALA A 55 17.45 -2.48 25.66
CA ALA A 55 16.50 -2.28 26.75
C ALA A 55 16.12 -0.81 26.96
N LYS A 56 17.05 0.12 26.76
CA LYS A 56 16.79 1.58 26.84
C LYS A 56 16.02 2.11 25.63
N SER A 57 16.11 1.45 24.47
CA SER A 57 15.41 1.84 23.24
C SER A 57 13.98 1.28 23.12
N GLY A 58 13.53 0.44 24.06
CA GLY A 58 12.21 -0.20 24.02
C GLY A 58 11.03 0.77 23.92
N THR A 59 11.10 1.92 24.59
CA THR A 59 10.06 2.97 24.54
C THR A 59 9.91 3.59 23.15
N VAL A 60 11.03 3.78 22.44
CA VAL A 60 11.04 4.29 21.07
C VAL A 60 10.44 3.23 20.13
N LEU A 61 10.81 1.96 20.31
CA LEU A 61 10.30 0.84 19.51
C LEU A 61 8.79 0.61 19.68
N GLU A 62 8.27 0.83 20.89
CA GLU A 62 6.84 0.74 21.20
C GLU A 62 6.04 1.87 20.53
N GLY A 63 6.54 3.12 20.54
CA GLY A 63 5.91 4.24 19.86
C GLY A 63 5.78 4.02 18.34
N PHE A 64 6.80 3.44 17.73
CA PHE A 64 6.76 3.00 16.33
C PHE A 64 5.73 1.88 16.11
N SER A 65 5.60 0.93 17.03
CA SER A 65 4.65 -0.19 16.92
C SER A 65 3.20 0.24 16.68
N VAL A 66 2.75 1.35 17.30
CA VAL A 66 1.41 1.91 17.07
C VAL A 66 1.21 2.36 15.62
N PHE A 67 2.24 2.96 15.02
CA PHE A 67 2.21 3.41 13.63
C PHE A 67 1.99 2.25 12.64
N VAL A 68 2.61 1.08 12.93
CA VAL A 68 2.42 -0.17 12.15
C VAL A 68 0.95 -0.52 12.07
N VAL A 69 0.28 -0.56 13.23
CA VAL A 69 -1.11 -1.01 13.37
C VAL A 69 -2.04 -0.08 12.60
N VAL A 70 -1.82 1.23 12.65
CA VAL A 70 -2.62 2.23 11.90
C VAL A 70 -2.55 1.98 10.39
N ILE A 71 -1.36 1.65 9.87
CA ILE A 71 -1.19 1.44 8.43
C ILE A 71 -1.83 0.12 7.99
N PHE A 72 -1.67 -0.94 8.78
CA PHE A 72 -2.34 -2.20 8.49
C PHE A 72 -3.87 -2.13 8.66
N ILE A 73 -4.39 -1.28 9.58
CA ILE A 73 -5.82 -0.96 9.65
C ILE A 73 -6.31 -0.46 8.27
N PHE A 74 -5.60 0.50 7.68
CA PHE A 74 -5.98 1.06 6.38
C PHE A 74 -5.92 0.01 5.27
N LEU A 75 -4.85 -0.79 5.23
CA LEU A 75 -4.69 -1.85 4.22
C LEU A 75 -5.81 -2.89 4.29
N VAL A 76 -6.11 -3.40 5.50
CA VAL A 76 -7.15 -4.42 5.70
C VAL A 76 -8.54 -3.82 5.44
N ALA A 77 -8.81 -2.60 5.89
CA ALA A 77 -10.08 -1.92 5.63
C ALA A 77 -10.30 -1.71 4.12
N TYR A 78 -9.25 -1.32 3.41
CA TYR A 78 -9.27 -1.17 1.96
C TYR A 78 -9.50 -2.51 1.25
N ALA A 79 -8.78 -3.55 1.66
CA ALA A 79 -8.92 -4.89 1.12
C ALA A 79 -10.37 -5.40 1.32
N ASN A 80 -10.98 -5.17 2.49
CA ASN A 80 -12.35 -5.58 2.78
C ASN A 80 -13.37 -4.83 1.91
N ARG A 81 -13.19 -3.52 1.71
CA ARG A 81 -14.03 -2.73 0.78
C ARG A 81 -13.93 -3.24 -0.66
N PHE A 82 -12.76 -3.73 -1.06
CA PHE A 82 -12.55 -4.30 -2.39
C PHE A 82 -13.36 -5.58 -2.63
N ILE A 83 -13.40 -6.53 -1.67
CA ILE A 83 -14.22 -7.74 -1.78
C ILE A 83 -15.69 -7.40 -2.01
N VAL A 84 -16.22 -6.51 -1.18
CA VAL A 84 -17.64 -6.16 -1.25
C VAL A 84 -17.97 -5.59 -2.62
N ARG A 85 -17.12 -4.70 -3.14
CA ARG A 85 -17.30 -4.12 -4.49
C ARG A 85 -17.38 -5.18 -5.58
N ARG A 86 -16.59 -6.25 -5.50
CA ARG A 86 -16.57 -7.29 -6.54
C ARG A 86 -17.69 -8.32 -6.42
N ARG A 87 -18.26 -8.51 -5.23
CA ARG A 87 -19.31 -9.51 -4.98
C ARG A 87 -20.72 -8.91 -4.94
N LYS A 88 -20.88 -7.63 -5.29
CA LYS A 88 -22.19 -6.95 -5.29
C LYS A 88 -23.22 -7.64 -6.18
N ARG A 89 -22.81 -8.25 -7.30
CA ARG A 89 -23.72 -9.00 -8.18
C ARG A 89 -24.24 -10.29 -7.55
N GLU A 90 -23.39 -11.02 -6.82
CA GLU A 90 -23.82 -12.19 -6.03
C GLU A 90 -24.81 -11.77 -4.94
N PHE A 91 -24.53 -10.66 -4.26
CA PHE A 91 -25.44 -10.11 -3.24
C PHE A 91 -26.75 -9.60 -3.83
N GLY A 92 -26.73 -9.04 -5.03
CA GLY A 92 -27.93 -8.69 -5.80
C GLY A 92 -28.79 -9.91 -6.12
N LEU A 93 -28.16 -11.02 -6.53
CA LEU A 93 -28.86 -12.29 -6.78
C LEU A 93 -29.46 -12.87 -5.50
N TYR A 94 -28.74 -12.83 -4.36
CA TYR A 94 -29.29 -13.28 -3.08
C TYR A 94 -30.53 -12.48 -2.68
N ALA A 95 -30.50 -11.16 -2.88
CA ALA A 95 -31.66 -10.31 -2.61
C ALA A 95 -32.85 -10.60 -3.56
N LEU A 96 -32.59 -10.88 -4.85
CA LEU A 96 -33.62 -11.26 -5.82
C LEU A 96 -34.32 -12.58 -5.46
N VAL A 97 -33.58 -13.55 -4.93
CA VAL A 97 -34.10 -14.85 -4.49
C VAL A 97 -34.80 -14.74 -3.12
N GLY A 98 -34.96 -13.51 -2.58
CA GLY A 98 -35.73 -13.24 -1.36
C GLY A 98 -34.91 -13.27 -0.07
N MET A 99 -33.58 -13.33 -0.14
CA MET A 99 -32.74 -13.27 1.05
C MET A 99 -32.83 -11.89 1.70
N PRO A 100 -33.16 -11.79 3.00
CA PRO A 100 -33.25 -10.50 3.66
C PRO A 100 -31.86 -9.86 3.80
N ARG A 101 -31.80 -8.52 3.83
CA ARG A 101 -30.54 -7.76 3.87
C ARG A 101 -29.63 -8.14 5.05
N HIS A 102 -30.22 -8.47 6.20
CA HIS A 102 -29.47 -8.96 7.37
C HIS A 102 -28.84 -10.33 7.12
N GLY A 103 -29.48 -11.20 6.34
CA GLY A 103 -28.92 -12.49 5.93
C GLY A 103 -27.71 -12.31 5.01
N ILE A 104 -27.80 -11.39 4.04
CA ILE A 104 -26.67 -11.05 3.15
C ILE A 104 -25.51 -10.48 3.96
N ALA A 105 -25.79 -9.55 4.87
CA ALA A 105 -24.80 -8.97 5.77
C ALA A 105 -24.15 -10.03 6.67
N ALA A 106 -24.91 -11.00 7.19
CA ALA A 106 -24.40 -12.09 8.01
C ALA A 106 -23.49 -13.04 7.21
N VAL A 107 -23.86 -13.40 5.97
CA VAL A 107 -23.00 -14.21 5.09
C VAL A 107 -21.69 -13.49 4.80
N LEU A 108 -21.75 -12.20 4.45
CA LEU A 108 -20.55 -11.40 4.19
C LEU A 108 -19.65 -11.27 5.42
N ALA A 109 -20.23 -11.08 6.61
CA ALA A 109 -19.48 -11.03 7.86
C ALA A 109 -18.79 -12.36 8.17
N LEU A 110 -19.50 -13.49 8.02
CA LEU A 110 -18.94 -14.82 8.22
C LEU A 110 -17.82 -15.13 7.23
N GLU A 111 -17.97 -14.78 5.96
CA GLU A 111 -16.92 -14.94 4.96
C GLU A 111 -15.69 -14.09 5.29
N GLY A 112 -15.89 -12.83 5.65
CA GLY A 112 -14.82 -11.93 6.08
C GLY A 112 -14.07 -12.47 7.29
N LEU A 113 -14.78 -13.04 8.26
CA LEU A 113 -14.17 -13.69 9.43
C LEU A 113 -13.38 -14.95 9.06
N VAL A 114 -13.93 -15.83 8.23
CA VAL A 114 -13.25 -17.05 7.78
C VAL A 114 -11.99 -16.72 6.98
N VAL A 115 -12.09 -15.78 6.03
CA VAL A 115 -10.93 -15.37 5.23
C VAL A 115 -9.91 -14.64 6.08
N GLY A 116 -10.35 -13.81 7.03
CA GLY A 116 -9.50 -13.17 8.02
C GLY A 116 -8.74 -14.18 8.88
N ALA A 117 -9.42 -15.17 9.44
CA ALA A 117 -8.80 -16.22 10.24
C ALA A 117 -7.79 -17.05 9.43
N ALA A 118 -8.16 -17.44 8.21
CA ALA A 118 -7.26 -18.18 7.32
C ALA A 118 -6.02 -17.34 6.93
N SER A 119 -6.19 -16.05 6.65
CA SER A 119 -5.10 -15.14 6.30
C SER A 119 -4.19 -14.87 7.50
N LEU A 120 -4.75 -14.73 8.70
CA LEU A 120 -3.98 -14.58 9.95
C LEU A 120 -3.14 -15.82 10.22
N ALA A 121 -3.73 -17.01 10.13
CA ALA A 121 -3.02 -18.27 10.31
C ALA A 121 -1.87 -18.41 9.29
N ALA A 122 -2.17 -18.19 8.00
CA ALA A 122 -1.16 -18.22 6.95
C ALA A 122 -0.06 -17.17 7.17
N GLY A 123 -0.42 -15.97 7.63
CA GLY A 123 0.50 -14.88 7.90
C GLY A 123 1.43 -15.14 9.08
N ILE A 124 0.92 -15.66 10.20
CA ILE A 124 1.75 -16.04 11.37
C ILE A 124 2.69 -17.19 11.00
N ILE A 125 2.20 -18.21 10.29
CA ILE A 125 3.03 -19.32 9.81
C ILE A 125 4.14 -18.79 8.89
N LEU A 126 3.78 -17.98 7.90
CA LEU A 126 4.75 -17.39 6.96
C LEU A 126 5.76 -16.49 7.68
N GLY A 127 5.30 -15.69 8.65
CA GLY A 127 6.17 -14.83 9.46
C GLY A 127 7.15 -15.61 10.33
N GLY A 128 6.71 -16.72 10.92
CA GLY A 128 7.57 -17.66 11.64
C GLY A 128 8.60 -18.33 10.72
N LEU A 129 8.17 -18.77 9.52
CA LEU A 129 9.07 -19.35 8.52
C LEU A 129 10.10 -18.34 7.99
N LEU A 130 9.71 -17.07 7.86
CA LEU A 130 10.59 -15.98 7.45
C LEU A 130 11.40 -15.36 8.61
N SER A 131 11.25 -15.86 9.85
CA SER A 131 12.00 -15.36 11.00
C SER A 131 13.53 -15.32 10.78
N PRO A 132 14.19 -16.26 10.08
CA PRO A 132 15.63 -16.18 9.83
C PRO A 132 16.02 -15.02 8.90
N VAL A 133 15.13 -14.61 8.00
CA VAL A 133 15.34 -13.46 7.11
C VAL A 133 15.25 -12.17 7.91
N PHE A 134 14.24 -12.05 8.78
CA PHE A 134 14.09 -10.88 9.65
C PHE A 134 15.19 -10.80 10.71
N SER A 135 15.66 -11.95 11.23
CA SER A 135 16.82 -12.01 12.13
C SER A 135 18.13 -11.67 11.41
N ALA A 136 18.28 -12.02 10.13
CA ALA A 136 19.41 -11.58 9.32
C ALA A 136 19.44 -10.06 9.12
N ILE A 137 18.28 -9.43 8.88
CA ILE A 137 18.18 -7.96 8.81
C ILE A 137 18.53 -7.33 10.17
N ALA A 138 18.03 -7.89 11.27
CA ALA A 138 18.36 -7.42 12.61
C ALA A 138 19.86 -7.56 12.91
N ALA A 139 20.44 -8.74 12.68
CA ALA A 139 21.86 -8.99 12.86
C ALA A 139 22.71 -8.04 12.00
N PHE A 140 22.33 -7.84 10.74
CA PHE A 140 22.99 -6.89 9.85
C PHE A 140 22.94 -5.47 10.40
N VAL A 141 21.81 -5.01 10.95
CA VAL A 141 21.66 -3.63 11.45
C VAL A 141 22.43 -3.40 12.75
N PHE A 142 22.41 -4.36 13.66
CA PHE A 142 23.05 -4.28 14.97
C PHE A 142 24.53 -4.68 14.96
N ASP A 143 25.07 -5.03 13.79
CA ASP A 143 26.45 -5.51 13.63
C ASP A 143 26.75 -6.75 14.49
N ALA A 144 25.75 -7.64 14.58
CA ALA A 144 25.81 -8.86 15.36
C ALA A 144 26.12 -10.08 14.46
N PRO A 145 26.81 -11.11 14.97
CA PRO A 145 27.04 -12.33 14.21
C PRO A 145 25.71 -13.01 13.90
N TRP A 146 25.41 -13.20 12.62
CA TRP A 146 24.22 -13.90 12.20
C TRP A 146 24.41 -15.41 12.31
N ARG A 147 23.46 -16.07 12.98
CA ARG A 147 23.32 -17.53 12.98
C ARG A 147 21.93 -17.88 12.51
N PHE A 148 21.81 -18.92 11.69
CA PHE A 148 20.51 -19.41 11.26
C PHE A 148 19.78 -20.01 12.47
N GLN A 149 18.84 -19.24 13.02
CA GLN A 149 17.97 -19.67 14.11
C GLN A 149 16.54 -19.23 13.79
N ALA A 150 15.63 -20.20 13.72
CA ALA A 150 14.22 -19.93 13.61
C ALA A 150 13.66 -19.68 15.01
N SER A 151 13.18 -18.47 15.26
CA SER A 151 12.60 -18.06 16.53
C SER A 151 11.11 -17.79 16.34
N PHE A 152 10.28 -18.43 17.15
CA PHE A 152 8.84 -18.17 17.17
C PHE A 152 8.47 -17.46 18.46
N SER A 153 7.88 -16.27 18.35
CA SER A 153 7.37 -15.51 19.50
C SER A 153 5.86 -15.77 19.72
N PRO A 154 5.46 -16.43 20.81
CA PRO A 154 4.05 -16.61 21.14
C PRO A 154 3.36 -15.30 21.54
N GLY A 155 4.06 -14.40 22.23
CA GLY A 155 3.52 -13.10 22.65
C GLY A 155 3.22 -12.19 21.45
N ALA A 156 4.13 -12.14 20.47
CA ALA A 156 3.88 -11.42 19.23
C ALA A 156 2.72 -12.03 18.43
N ALA A 157 2.56 -13.36 18.45
CA ALA A 157 1.48 -14.04 17.77
C ALA A 157 0.10 -13.68 18.37
N THR A 158 -0.03 -13.67 19.70
CA THR A 158 -1.30 -13.31 20.36
C THR A 158 -1.65 -11.84 20.17
N TRP A 159 -0.67 -10.93 20.27
CA TRP A 159 -0.89 -9.51 20.00
C TRP A 159 -1.30 -9.25 18.55
N THR A 160 -0.59 -9.87 17.60
CA THR A 160 -0.93 -9.80 16.17
C THR A 160 -2.33 -10.33 15.91
N ALA A 161 -2.69 -11.47 16.53
CA ALA A 161 -4.03 -12.04 16.42
C ALA A 161 -5.10 -11.09 16.95
N GLY A 162 -4.89 -10.48 18.12
CA GLY A 162 -5.80 -9.50 18.72
C GLY A 162 -6.03 -8.30 17.80
N CYS A 163 -4.95 -7.66 17.33
CA CYS A 163 -5.04 -6.55 16.39
C CYS A 163 -5.74 -6.96 15.09
N PHE A 164 -5.33 -8.06 14.46
CA PHE A 164 -5.87 -8.48 13.17
C PHE A 164 -7.35 -8.87 13.24
N VAL A 165 -7.78 -9.53 14.32
CA VAL A 165 -9.19 -9.85 14.59
C VAL A 165 -10.00 -8.57 14.76
N ALA A 166 -9.52 -7.61 15.57
CA ALA A 166 -10.21 -6.33 15.76
C ALA A 166 -10.38 -5.57 14.43
N ILE A 167 -9.33 -5.48 13.62
CA ILE A 167 -9.34 -4.79 12.33
C ILE A 167 -10.29 -5.48 11.35
N THR A 168 -10.24 -6.81 11.28
CA THR A 168 -11.10 -7.58 10.37
C THR A 168 -12.56 -7.49 10.80
N ALA A 169 -12.85 -7.54 12.11
CA ALA A 169 -14.19 -7.38 12.64
C ALA A 169 -14.76 -5.97 12.35
N LEU A 170 -13.97 -4.91 12.55
CA LEU A 170 -14.36 -3.54 12.22
C LEU A 170 -14.61 -3.37 10.71
N GLY A 171 -13.73 -3.94 9.88
CA GLY A 171 -13.89 -3.96 8.43
C GLY A 171 -15.16 -4.70 7.99
N ALA A 172 -15.41 -5.89 8.56
CA ALA A 172 -16.62 -6.67 8.30
C ALA A 172 -17.89 -5.92 8.75
N ALA A 173 -17.87 -5.26 9.92
CA ALA A 173 -18.97 -4.45 10.40
C ALA A 173 -19.23 -3.22 9.51
N ALA A 174 -18.18 -2.53 9.05
CA ALA A 174 -18.31 -1.42 8.11
C ALA A 174 -18.90 -1.88 6.77
N CYS A 175 -18.50 -3.06 6.29
CA CYS A 175 -19.03 -3.67 5.07
C CYS A 175 -20.50 -4.09 5.23
N ALA A 176 -20.85 -4.73 6.35
CA ALA A 176 -22.23 -5.07 6.68
C ALA A 176 -23.11 -3.81 6.74
N ARG A 177 -22.66 -2.73 7.39
CA ARG A 177 -23.36 -1.44 7.42
C ARG A 177 -23.56 -0.84 6.03
N ASP A 178 -22.56 -0.91 5.16
CA ASP A 178 -22.65 -0.42 3.76
C ASP A 178 -23.71 -1.20 2.96
N VAL A 179 -23.78 -2.53 3.12
CA VAL A 179 -24.79 -3.37 2.45
C VAL A 179 -26.20 -3.12 3.00
N LEU A 180 -26.34 -3.00 4.33
CA LEU A 180 -27.64 -2.78 4.96
C LEU A 180 -28.29 -1.43 4.55
N ARG A 181 -27.46 -0.40 4.33
CA ARG A 181 -27.93 0.96 4.02
C ARG A 181 -28.16 1.23 2.52
N ARG A 182 -27.64 0.41 1.60
CA ARG A 182 -27.80 0.63 0.16
C ARG A 182 -29.11 0.05 -0.38
N PRO A 183 -29.81 0.75 -1.29
CA PRO A 183 -30.98 0.20 -1.96
C PRO A 183 -30.59 -0.94 -2.91
N LEU A 184 -31.54 -1.86 -3.18
CA LEU A 184 -31.32 -3.04 -4.03
C LEU A 184 -30.86 -2.65 -5.45
N VAL A 185 -31.45 -1.59 -6.00
CA VAL A 185 -31.09 -1.08 -7.34
C VAL A 185 -29.61 -0.68 -7.41
N ASP A 186 -29.06 -0.10 -6.34
CA ASP A 186 -27.63 0.26 -6.27
C ASP A 186 -26.71 -0.95 -6.10
N LEU A 187 -27.23 -2.10 -5.66
CA LEU A 187 -26.46 -3.35 -5.58
C LEU A 187 -26.48 -4.08 -6.93
N MET A 188 -27.56 -3.97 -7.70
CA MET A 188 -27.71 -4.63 -9.01
C MET A 188 -27.14 -3.82 -10.18
N CYS A 189 -27.19 -2.48 -10.13
CA CYS A 189 -26.75 -1.62 -11.23
C CYS A 189 -25.28 -1.17 -11.14
N VAL A 190 -24.46 -1.80 -10.27
CA VAL A 190 -23.05 -1.42 -10.03
C VAL A 190 -22.17 -1.55 -11.26
N GLU A 191 -22.47 -2.49 -12.17
CA GLU A 191 -21.69 -2.74 -13.38
C GLU A 191 -21.81 -1.61 -14.43
N ARG A 192 -22.77 -0.69 -14.28
CA ARG A 192 -22.82 0.47 -15.17
C ARG A 192 -21.63 1.36 -14.83
N ALA A 193 -20.65 1.39 -15.75
CA ALA A 193 -19.59 2.38 -15.73
C ALA A 193 -20.24 3.76 -15.49
N PRO A 194 -19.74 4.58 -14.54
CA PRO A 194 -20.37 5.84 -14.22
C PRO A 194 -20.53 6.67 -15.49
N GLU A 195 -21.77 6.84 -15.95
CA GLU A 195 -22.10 7.61 -17.16
C GLU A 195 -21.61 9.06 -17.01
N HIS A 196 -21.57 9.54 -15.77
CA HIS A 196 -20.92 10.77 -15.38
C HIS A 196 -19.53 10.50 -14.82
N LEU A 197 -18.51 10.96 -15.54
CA LEU A 197 -17.17 11.12 -14.99
C LEU A 197 -17.28 11.95 -13.70
N ALA A 198 -16.81 11.41 -12.56
CA ALA A 198 -16.77 12.14 -11.28
C ALA A 198 -15.75 13.31 -11.28
N PHE A 199 -15.21 13.66 -12.44
CA PHE A 199 -14.45 14.89 -12.58
C PHE A 199 -15.41 16.06 -12.56
N GLY A 200 -15.33 16.83 -11.49
CA GLY A 200 -15.96 18.14 -11.45
C GLY A 200 -15.48 19.02 -12.60
N THR A 201 -16.20 20.13 -12.79
CA THR A 201 -15.90 21.13 -13.83
C THR A 201 -14.44 21.63 -13.76
N LYS A 202 -13.98 22.33 -14.80
CA LYS A 202 -12.68 23.04 -14.80
C LYS A 202 -12.44 23.84 -13.52
N ARG A 203 -13.51 24.42 -12.93
CA ARG A 203 -13.46 25.13 -11.65
C ARG A 203 -13.14 24.18 -10.50
N ALA A 204 -13.83 23.04 -10.39
CA ALA A 204 -13.55 22.06 -9.34
C ALA A 204 -12.11 21.51 -9.40
N ALA A 205 -11.59 21.19 -10.59
CA ALA A 205 -10.20 20.74 -10.73
C ALA A 205 -9.19 21.83 -10.31
N ARG A 206 -9.51 23.10 -10.59
CA ARG A 206 -8.68 24.24 -10.17
C ARG A 206 -8.75 24.46 -8.66
N ILE A 207 -9.93 24.41 -8.05
CA ILE A 207 -10.13 24.51 -6.59
C ILE A 207 -9.36 23.41 -5.85
N GLN A 208 -9.47 22.15 -6.31
CA GLN A 208 -8.78 21.03 -5.70
C GLN A 208 -7.26 21.20 -5.73
N PHE A 209 -6.71 21.71 -6.83
CA PHE A 209 -5.28 21.97 -6.92
C PHE A 209 -4.85 23.12 -6.00
N VAL A 210 -5.61 24.21 -5.96
CA VAL A 210 -5.32 25.33 -5.04
C VAL A 210 -5.42 24.89 -3.59
N ALA A 211 -6.38 24.05 -3.23
CA ALA A 211 -6.52 23.48 -1.89
C ALA A 211 -5.38 22.50 -1.53
N ALA A 212 -4.74 21.87 -2.51
CA ALA A 212 -3.60 20.98 -2.28
C ALA A 212 -2.31 21.74 -1.95
N LEU A 213 -2.12 22.94 -2.50
CA LEU A 213 -0.92 23.75 -2.30
C LEU A 213 -0.59 24.05 -0.83
N PRO A 214 -1.51 24.54 0.03
CA PRO A 214 -1.19 24.80 1.43
C PRO A 214 -0.83 23.51 2.18
N LEU A 215 -1.50 22.40 1.90
CA LEU A 215 -1.18 21.11 2.52
C LEU A 215 0.23 20.62 2.13
N LEU A 216 0.59 20.72 0.83
CA LEU A 216 1.94 20.40 0.38
C LEU A 216 2.98 21.35 0.99
N ALA A 217 2.67 22.65 1.06
CA ALA A 217 3.56 23.65 1.65
C ALA A 217 3.81 23.38 3.14
N ILE A 218 2.79 22.95 3.89
CA ILE A 218 2.95 22.54 5.29
C ILE A 218 3.84 21.30 5.40
N VAL A 219 3.55 20.25 4.62
CA VAL A 219 4.31 19.00 4.68
C VAL A 219 5.77 19.20 4.23
N TRP A 220 5.98 19.78 3.05
CA TRP A 220 7.31 20.02 2.50
C TRP A 220 8.08 21.09 3.27
N GLY A 221 7.40 22.15 3.70
CA GLY A 221 8.00 23.22 4.50
C GLY A 221 8.47 22.72 5.86
N THR A 222 7.69 21.86 6.54
CA THR A 222 8.12 21.26 7.81
C THR A 222 9.31 20.31 7.62
N CYS A 223 9.39 19.55 6.51
CA CYS A 223 10.57 18.75 6.21
C CYS A 223 11.85 19.58 6.08
N VAL A 224 11.77 20.75 5.44
CA VAL A 224 12.96 21.58 5.14
C VAL A 224 13.33 22.50 6.29
N PHE A 225 12.35 23.22 6.86
CA PHE A 225 12.62 24.29 7.81
C PHE A 225 12.55 23.85 9.28
N GLN A 226 11.77 22.82 9.60
CA GLN A 226 11.49 22.39 10.99
C GLN A 226 11.46 20.85 11.10
N PRO A 227 12.58 20.15 10.84
CA PRO A 227 12.59 18.70 10.70
C PRO A 227 12.15 17.96 11.98
N MET A 228 12.47 18.50 13.15
CA MET A 228 12.02 17.92 14.43
C MET A 228 10.49 17.93 14.57
N TYR A 229 9.83 18.99 14.09
CA TYR A 229 8.37 19.09 14.11
C TYR A 229 7.72 18.03 13.21
N PHE A 230 8.30 17.79 12.02
CA PHE A 230 7.82 16.75 11.11
C PHE A 230 7.90 15.36 11.74
N VAL A 231 9.02 15.03 12.42
CA VAL A 231 9.20 13.73 13.08
C VAL A 231 8.20 13.51 14.22
N VAL A 232 7.98 14.52 15.06
CA VAL A 232 7.02 14.43 16.18
C VAL A 232 5.58 14.28 15.67
N PHE A 233 5.21 14.99 14.61
CA PHE A 233 3.86 14.97 14.02
C PHE A 233 3.77 14.07 12.78
N ILE A 234 4.55 12.98 12.72
CA ILE A 234 4.65 12.12 11.54
C ILE A 234 3.29 11.54 11.09
N ILE A 235 2.40 11.22 12.04
CA ILE A 235 1.07 10.66 11.74
C ILE A 235 0.15 11.72 11.10
N PRO A 236 -0.11 12.89 11.72
CA PRO A 236 -0.87 13.97 11.08
C PRO A 236 -0.27 14.40 9.73
N MET A 237 1.06 14.50 9.64
CA MET A 237 1.74 14.89 8.39
C MET A 237 1.57 13.82 7.30
N GLY A 238 1.58 12.54 7.65
CA GLY A 238 1.26 11.45 6.71
C GLY A 238 -0.16 11.55 6.16
N PHE A 239 -1.16 11.86 6.99
CA PHE A 239 -2.54 12.09 6.53
C PHE A 239 -2.66 13.36 5.69
N ALA A 240 -1.95 14.43 6.04
CA ALA A 240 -1.90 15.67 5.25
C ALA A 240 -1.27 15.41 3.87
N ALA A 241 -0.15 14.67 3.82
CA ALA A 241 0.52 14.26 2.59
C ALA A 241 -0.41 13.40 1.71
N PHE A 242 -1.14 12.47 2.32
CA PHE A 242 -2.16 11.67 1.62
C PHE A 242 -3.28 12.55 1.04
N GLY A 243 -3.85 13.45 1.84
CA GLY A 243 -4.92 14.35 1.40
C GLY A 243 -4.47 15.28 0.27
N ALA A 244 -3.28 15.85 0.39
CA ALA A 244 -2.69 16.70 -0.63
C ALA A 244 -2.46 15.94 -1.94
N THR A 245 -1.83 14.76 -1.86
CA THR A 245 -1.57 13.90 -3.01
C THR A 245 -2.86 13.46 -3.69
N TYR A 246 -3.90 13.14 -2.92
CA TYR A 246 -5.22 12.80 -3.43
C TYR A 246 -5.84 13.93 -4.28
N LEU A 247 -5.77 15.16 -3.80
CA LEU A 247 -6.24 16.33 -4.54
C LEU A 247 -5.41 16.60 -5.80
N VAL A 248 -4.08 16.44 -5.72
CA VAL A 248 -3.19 16.57 -6.87
C VAL A 248 -3.49 15.49 -7.92
N MET A 249 -3.58 14.23 -7.53
CA MET A 249 -3.83 13.12 -8.45
C MET A 249 -5.16 13.28 -9.21
N ARG A 250 -6.22 13.69 -8.50
CA ARG A 250 -7.54 13.93 -9.10
C ARG A 250 -7.52 15.14 -10.05
N SER A 251 -6.87 16.24 -9.67
CA SER A 251 -6.76 17.43 -10.52
C SER A 251 -5.84 17.21 -11.73
N ALA A 252 -4.76 16.42 -11.58
CA ALA A 252 -3.84 16.04 -12.64
C ALA A 252 -4.52 15.16 -13.70
N ALA A 253 -5.31 14.17 -13.28
CA ALA A 253 -6.04 13.30 -14.20
C ALA A 253 -6.99 14.08 -15.11
N TRP A 254 -7.75 15.03 -14.54
CA TRP A 254 -8.62 15.91 -15.34
C TRP A 254 -7.83 16.78 -16.31
N ARG A 255 -6.74 17.41 -15.87
CA ARG A 255 -5.91 18.27 -16.72
C ARG A 255 -5.28 17.50 -17.87
N TRP A 256 -4.82 16.28 -17.60
CA TRP A 256 -4.22 15.42 -18.60
C TRP A 256 -5.20 15.10 -19.73
N GLY A 257 -6.40 14.61 -19.41
CA GLY A 257 -7.37 14.30 -20.45
C GLY A 257 -7.96 15.54 -21.12
N ALA A 258 -8.11 16.66 -20.39
CA ALA A 258 -8.47 17.95 -20.99
C ALA A 258 -7.41 18.46 -21.97
N ARG A 259 -6.11 18.23 -21.72
CA ARG A 259 -5.02 18.57 -22.64
C ARG A 259 -4.99 17.62 -23.84
N ALA A 260 -5.22 16.32 -23.63
CA ALA A 260 -5.29 15.34 -24.71
C ALA A 260 -6.40 15.67 -25.72
N ARG A 261 -7.55 16.19 -25.27
CA ARG A 261 -8.67 16.62 -26.13
C ARG A 261 -8.40 17.90 -26.94
N ARG A 262 -7.37 18.69 -26.63
CA ARG A 262 -7.09 19.94 -27.36
C ARG A 262 -6.54 19.70 -28.77
N HIS A 263 -5.82 18.60 -28.96
CA HIS A 263 -5.25 18.24 -30.25
C HIS A 263 -6.19 17.22 -30.91
N ALA A 264 -7.23 17.70 -31.60
CA ALA A 264 -8.28 16.87 -32.18
C ALA A 264 -7.72 15.80 -33.13
N GLU A 265 -6.77 16.16 -33.99
CA GLU A 265 -6.10 15.25 -34.93
C GLU A 265 -5.45 14.07 -34.22
N VAL A 266 -4.78 14.32 -33.09
CA VAL A 266 -4.08 13.30 -32.29
C VAL A 266 -5.09 12.49 -31.46
N TYR A 267 -6.16 13.11 -30.97
CA TYR A 267 -7.14 12.46 -30.08
C TYR A 267 -7.97 11.38 -30.78
N TRP A 268 -8.36 11.60 -32.03
CA TRP A 268 -9.19 10.68 -32.81
C TRP A 268 -8.40 9.57 -33.54
N THR A 269 -7.07 9.52 -33.37
CA THR A 269 -6.24 8.47 -33.99
C THR A 269 -6.25 7.18 -33.15
N GLY A 270 -6.66 6.09 -33.78
CA GLY A 270 -6.70 4.75 -33.19
C GLY A 270 -7.52 4.69 -31.90
N LEU A 271 -6.99 4.01 -30.86
CA LEU A 271 -7.66 3.86 -29.57
C LEU A 271 -7.34 4.99 -28.57
N ARG A 272 -6.84 6.16 -29.00
CA ARG A 272 -6.46 7.23 -28.06
C ARG A 272 -7.66 7.79 -27.30
N ALA A 273 -8.78 8.07 -27.97
CA ALA A 273 -10.01 8.52 -27.31
C ALA A 273 -10.49 7.52 -26.24
N PHE A 274 -10.46 6.22 -26.56
CA PHE A 274 -10.77 5.14 -25.63
C PHE A 274 -9.81 5.11 -24.43
N THR A 275 -8.50 5.16 -24.70
CA THR A 275 -7.44 5.12 -23.68
C THR A 275 -7.55 6.31 -22.73
N VAL A 276 -7.75 7.52 -23.26
CA VAL A 276 -7.90 8.73 -22.45
C VAL A 276 -9.11 8.63 -21.53
N ARG A 277 -10.26 8.22 -22.07
CA ARG A 277 -11.49 8.07 -21.29
C ARG A 277 -11.37 6.98 -20.22
N GLN A 278 -10.73 5.85 -20.52
CA GLN A 278 -10.52 4.79 -19.54
C GLN A 278 -9.57 5.22 -18.42
N VAL A 279 -8.45 5.89 -18.73
CA VAL A 279 -7.52 6.40 -17.71
C VAL A 279 -8.19 7.45 -16.84
N GLU A 280 -8.94 8.39 -17.44
CA GLU A 280 -9.73 9.37 -16.71
C GLU A 280 -10.69 8.66 -15.73
N ALA A 281 -11.56 7.77 -16.21
CA ALA A 281 -12.51 7.05 -15.35
C ALA A 281 -11.81 6.25 -14.23
N ARG A 282 -10.68 5.62 -14.55
CA ARG A 282 -9.90 4.83 -13.60
C ARG A 282 -9.28 5.70 -12.52
N VAL A 283 -8.50 6.72 -12.87
CA VAL A 283 -7.86 7.58 -11.88
C VAL A 283 -8.90 8.31 -11.02
N SER A 284 -10.05 8.69 -11.57
CA SER A 284 -11.13 9.30 -10.77
C SER A 284 -11.65 8.37 -9.67
N SER A 285 -11.93 7.11 -10.03
CA SER A 285 -12.50 6.11 -9.11
C SER A 285 -11.46 5.52 -8.14
N THR A 286 -10.19 5.57 -8.50
CA THR A 286 -9.08 4.96 -7.75
C THR A 286 -8.04 5.95 -7.23
N ALA A 287 -8.29 7.27 -7.31
CA ALA A 287 -7.33 8.31 -6.91
C ALA A 287 -6.83 8.15 -5.48
N ALA A 288 -7.73 7.79 -4.54
CA ALA A 288 -7.36 7.56 -3.15
C ALA A 288 -6.36 6.41 -3.00
N ALA A 289 -6.57 5.30 -3.71
CA ALA A 289 -5.64 4.17 -3.69
C ALA A 289 -4.29 4.53 -4.29
N LEU A 290 -4.28 5.21 -5.45
CA LEU A 290 -3.04 5.66 -6.10
C LEU A 290 -2.26 6.65 -5.23
N SER A 291 -2.96 7.50 -4.47
CA SER A 291 -2.34 8.46 -3.54
C SER A 291 -1.79 7.78 -2.30
N CYS A 292 -2.46 6.74 -1.80
CA CYS A 292 -1.92 5.89 -0.74
C CYS A 292 -0.64 5.20 -1.21
N VAL A 293 -0.64 4.60 -2.40
CA VAL A 293 0.57 3.98 -3.00
C VAL A 293 1.70 5.00 -3.12
N CYS A 294 1.42 6.22 -3.58
CA CYS A 294 2.40 7.30 -3.67
C CYS A 294 3.03 7.63 -2.31
N VAL A 295 2.21 7.86 -1.27
CA VAL A 295 2.71 8.19 0.08
C VAL A 295 3.46 7.02 0.70
N LEU A 296 3.00 5.78 0.49
CA LEU A 296 3.68 4.58 0.98
C LEU A 296 5.04 4.37 0.31
N ILE A 297 5.18 4.60 -1.00
CA ILE A 297 6.48 4.52 -1.67
C ILE A 297 7.42 5.61 -1.14
N ALA A 298 6.94 6.85 -0.98
CA ALA A 298 7.76 7.93 -0.44
C ALA A 298 8.22 7.65 1.00
N ALA A 299 7.27 7.23 1.85
CA ALA A 299 7.59 6.82 3.22
C ALA A 299 8.55 5.62 3.23
N ALA A 300 8.38 4.66 2.33
CA ALA A 300 9.27 3.51 2.21
C ALA A 300 10.72 3.94 1.92
N VAL A 301 10.91 4.79 0.91
CA VAL A 301 12.22 5.31 0.51
C VAL A 301 12.84 6.10 1.66
N CYS A 302 12.12 7.09 2.21
CA CYS A 302 12.62 7.93 3.30
C CYS A 302 13.00 7.12 4.55
N MET A 303 12.16 6.17 4.98
CA MET A 303 12.41 5.33 6.16
C MET A 303 13.56 4.35 5.92
N THR A 304 13.69 3.78 4.72
CA THR A 304 14.81 2.89 4.37
C THR A 304 16.12 3.67 4.34
N CYS A 305 16.13 4.86 3.74
CA CYS A 305 17.30 5.74 3.71
C CYS A 305 17.72 6.17 5.11
N ALA A 306 16.77 6.61 5.95
CA ALA A 306 17.04 6.94 7.35
C ALA A 306 17.56 5.72 8.12
N GLY A 307 16.94 4.56 7.90
CA GLY A 307 17.31 3.31 8.56
C GLY A 307 18.75 2.86 8.27
N PHE A 308 19.17 2.91 7.00
CA PHE A 308 20.55 2.63 6.61
C PHE A 308 21.53 3.74 7.02
N ALA A 309 21.11 5.01 6.98
CA ALA A 309 21.94 6.13 7.39
C ALA A 309 22.29 6.08 8.88
N PHE A 310 21.34 5.67 9.73
CA PHE A 310 21.50 5.57 11.19
C PHE A 310 22.05 4.22 11.66
N SER A 311 22.13 3.21 10.78
CA SER A 311 22.78 1.93 11.07
C SER A 311 24.18 1.86 10.46
N VAL A 312 24.26 1.54 9.17
CA VAL A 312 25.52 1.36 8.43
C VAL A 312 26.31 2.66 8.34
N GLY A 313 25.62 3.79 8.09
CA GLY A 313 26.28 5.08 7.91
C GLY A 313 27.01 5.61 9.15
N MET A 314 26.69 5.07 10.33
CA MET A 314 27.30 5.42 11.61
C MET A 314 28.50 4.53 11.98
N ARG A 315 28.85 3.53 11.17
CA ARG A 315 30.00 2.63 11.41
C ARG A 315 31.35 3.20 10.96
N GLY A 316 31.32 4.31 10.23
CA GLY A 316 32.53 4.96 9.71
C GLY A 316 33.25 5.83 10.75
N PRO A 317 34.52 6.20 10.49
CA PRO A 317 35.33 7.02 11.40
C PRO A 317 34.83 8.47 11.58
N GLY A 318 33.76 8.88 10.89
CA GLY A 318 33.14 10.20 10.98
C GLY A 318 31.96 10.32 11.96
N ALA A 319 31.66 9.26 12.72
CA ALA A 319 30.58 9.28 13.71
C ALA A 319 30.85 10.30 14.82
N LEU A 320 29.96 11.29 14.97
CA LEU A 320 30.09 12.36 15.98
C LEU A 320 29.60 11.94 17.38
N ILE A 321 29.03 10.74 17.51
CA ILE A 321 28.47 10.23 18.76
C ILE A 321 29.27 8.99 19.18
N GLU A 322 29.91 9.05 20.35
CA GLU A 322 30.66 7.94 20.96
C GLU A 322 29.81 6.68 21.19
N ASN A 323 28.48 6.83 21.25
CA ASN A 323 27.48 5.76 21.40
C ASN A 323 26.61 5.55 20.14
N ALA A 324 27.19 5.55 18.94
CA ALA A 324 26.46 5.33 17.68
C ALA A 324 25.59 4.05 17.68
N SER A 325 26.00 3.01 18.41
CA SER A 325 25.25 1.76 18.62
C SER A 325 23.88 1.96 19.27
N SER A 326 23.67 3.07 20.01
CA SER A 326 22.37 3.43 20.60
C SER A 326 21.28 3.77 19.58
N LEU A 327 21.67 4.08 18.34
CA LEU A 327 20.74 4.41 17.25
C LEU A 327 20.39 3.21 16.37
N ALA A 328 21.04 2.06 16.54
CA ALA A 328 20.78 0.84 15.77
C ALA A 328 19.30 0.38 15.82
N PRO A 329 18.57 0.48 16.95
CA PRO A 329 17.14 0.20 16.98
C PRO A 329 16.31 1.09 16.05
N ILE A 330 16.64 2.39 15.97
CA ILE A 330 15.98 3.33 15.05
C ILE A 330 16.30 2.96 13.60
N GLY A 331 17.55 2.58 13.33
CA GLY A 331 18.00 2.07 12.04
C GLY A 331 17.20 0.85 11.57
N PHE A 332 17.02 -0.12 12.47
CA PHE A 332 16.31 -1.37 12.22
C PHE A 332 14.84 -1.12 11.90
N VAL A 333 14.21 -0.27 12.70
CA VAL A 333 12.84 0.18 12.52
C VAL A 333 12.66 0.85 11.15
N GLY A 334 13.57 1.74 10.76
CA GLY A 334 13.55 2.41 9.45
C GLY A 334 13.59 1.44 8.28
N ILE A 335 14.53 0.48 8.29
CA ILE A 335 14.67 -0.52 7.22
C ILE A 335 13.45 -1.45 7.16
N PHE A 336 12.98 -1.92 8.31
CA PHE A 336 11.81 -2.79 8.37
C PHE A 336 10.56 -2.09 7.84
N TYR A 337 10.29 -0.84 8.28
CA TYR A 337 9.15 -0.07 7.76
C TYR A 337 9.28 0.24 6.29
N GLY A 338 10.48 0.57 5.85
CA GLY A 338 10.83 0.73 4.45
C GLY A 338 10.32 -0.43 3.59
N ALA A 339 10.73 -1.65 3.96
CA ALA A 339 10.29 -2.87 3.29
C ALA A 339 8.77 -3.07 3.40
N ALA A 340 8.19 -2.90 4.60
CA ALA A 340 6.77 -3.10 4.83
C ALA A 340 5.89 -2.15 4.00
N PHE A 341 6.25 -0.87 3.88
CA PHE A 341 5.53 0.10 3.08
C PHE A 341 5.68 -0.15 1.59
N LEU A 342 6.86 -0.56 1.12
CA LEU A 342 7.06 -0.90 -0.29
C LEU A 342 6.21 -2.12 -0.69
N VAL A 343 6.20 -3.15 0.15
CA VAL A 343 5.38 -4.35 -0.05
C VAL A 343 3.89 -3.99 -0.01
N THR A 344 3.47 -3.15 0.94
CA THR A 344 2.08 -2.69 1.05
C THR A 344 1.66 -1.88 -0.19
N ALA A 345 2.51 -0.97 -0.66
CA ALA A 345 2.29 -0.20 -1.87
C ALA A 345 2.13 -1.11 -3.09
N ALA A 346 3.00 -2.12 -3.23
CA ALA A 346 2.91 -3.11 -4.30
C ALA A 346 1.61 -3.91 -4.23
N ALA A 347 1.19 -4.36 -3.05
CA ALA A 347 -0.03 -5.12 -2.85
C ALA A 347 -1.30 -4.32 -3.17
N VAL A 348 -1.39 -3.07 -2.69
CA VAL A 348 -2.50 -2.15 -3.02
C VAL A 348 -2.56 -1.89 -4.52
N LEU A 349 -1.41 -1.67 -5.15
CA LEU A 349 -1.33 -1.44 -6.59
C LEU A 349 -1.72 -2.70 -7.39
N ALA A 350 -1.35 -3.91 -6.94
CA ALA A 350 -1.76 -5.20 -7.52
C ALA A 350 -3.27 -5.27 -7.64
N LEU A 351 -3.91 -5.08 -6.48
CA LEU A 351 -5.34 -5.20 -6.33
C LEU A 351 -6.04 -4.20 -7.24
N GLN A 352 -5.52 -2.98 -7.38
CA GLN A 352 -6.09 -1.99 -8.29
C GLN A 352 -5.95 -2.33 -9.76
N GLN A 353 -4.80 -2.86 -10.16
CA GLN A 353 -4.57 -3.17 -11.56
C GLN A 353 -5.39 -4.36 -12.01
N LEU A 354 -5.40 -5.43 -11.22
CA LEU A 354 -6.22 -6.61 -11.48
C LEU A 354 -7.71 -6.31 -11.30
N SER A 355 -8.06 -5.40 -10.37
CA SER A 355 -9.43 -4.88 -10.23
C SER A 355 -9.91 -4.31 -11.55
N GLY A 356 -9.25 -3.24 -11.97
CA GLY A 356 -9.70 -2.47 -13.12
C GLY A 356 -9.50 -3.20 -14.44
N ALA A 357 -8.57 -4.17 -14.51
CA ALA A 357 -8.48 -5.04 -15.68
C ALA A 357 -9.77 -5.85 -15.83
N ALA A 358 -10.24 -6.54 -14.78
CA ALA A 358 -11.49 -7.28 -14.92
C ALA A 358 -12.70 -6.36 -15.13
N ASP A 359 -12.72 -5.17 -14.53
CA ASP A 359 -13.80 -4.18 -14.76
C ASP A 359 -13.81 -3.66 -16.21
N ALA A 360 -12.66 -3.60 -16.88
CA ALA A 360 -12.53 -3.18 -18.27
C ALA A 360 -12.81 -4.31 -19.28
N ARG A 361 -13.01 -5.55 -18.85
CA ARG A 361 -13.14 -6.74 -19.71
C ARG A 361 -14.23 -6.57 -20.77
N GLN A 362 -15.43 -6.16 -20.37
CA GLN A 362 -16.54 -5.96 -21.29
C GLN A 362 -16.19 -4.94 -22.39
N ALA A 363 -15.49 -3.86 -22.04
CA ALA A 363 -15.12 -2.82 -22.99
C ALA A 363 -14.09 -3.32 -24.03
N PHE A 364 -13.14 -4.16 -23.61
CA PHE A 364 -12.18 -4.80 -24.53
C PHE A 364 -12.82 -5.89 -25.38
N GLU A 365 -13.81 -6.62 -24.85
CA GLU A 365 -14.60 -7.60 -25.61
C GLU A 365 -15.41 -6.90 -26.72
N THR A 366 -16.08 -5.79 -26.41
CA THR A 366 -16.78 -4.97 -27.43
C THR A 366 -15.82 -4.43 -28.49
N LEU A 367 -14.62 -3.96 -28.12
CA LEU A 367 -13.62 -3.54 -29.11
C LEU A 367 -13.22 -4.70 -30.03
N ARG A 368 -13.09 -5.92 -29.51
CA ARG A 368 -12.77 -7.11 -30.29
C ARG A 368 -13.90 -7.48 -31.25
N GLU A 369 -15.16 -7.39 -30.80
CA GLU A 369 -16.35 -7.62 -31.64
C GLU A 369 -16.47 -6.58 -32.77
N LEU A 370 -16.04 -5.35 -32.52
CA LEU A 370 -15.96 -4.28 -33.54
C LEU A 370 -14.76 -4.44 -34.50
N GLY A 371 -13.98 -5.51 -34.39
CA GLY A 371 -12.85 -5.80 -35.29
C GLY A 371 -11.54 -5.11 -34.92
N CYS A 372 -11.37 -4.63 -33.68
CA CYS A 372 -10.14 -3.97 -33.25
C CYS A 372 -8.94 -4.94 -33.27
N GLU A 373 -7.85 -4.51 -33.92
CA GLU A 373 -6.59 -5.26 -33.92
C GLU A 373 -6.04 -5.47 -32.50
N ARG A 374 -5.60 -6.71 -32.22
CA ARG A 374 -4.98 -7.06 -30.93
C ARG A 374 -3.78 -6.16 -30.60
N ALA A 375 -3.01 -5.72 -31.59
CA ALA A 375 -1.86 -4.83 -31.37
C ALA A 375 -2.28 -3.46 -30.80
N MET A 376 -3.36 -2.87 -31.34
CA MET A 376 -3.91 -1.61 -30.86
C MET A 376 -4.47 -1.75 -29.44
N ALA A 377 -5.21 -2.84 -29.18
CA ALA A 377 -5.74 -3.14 -27.86
C ALA A 377 -4.62 -3.34 -26.81
N ARG A 378 -3.55 -4.08 -27.15
CA ARG A 378 -2.34 -4.23 -26.30
C ARG A 378 -1.69 -2.88 -26.01
N ALA A 379 -1.51 -2.03 -27.03
CA ALA A 379 -0.91 -0.72 -26.86
C ALA A 379 -1.73 0.18 -25.93
N SER A 380 -3.07 0.17 -26.08
CA SER A 380 -3.98 0.89 -25.19
C SER A 380 -3.85 0.38 -23.74
N LEU A 381 -3.94 -0.93 -23.53
CA LEU A 381 -3.81 -1.54 -22.21
C LEU A 381 -2.49 -1.19 -21.53
N ARG A 382 -1.37 -1.30 -22.25
CA ARG A 382 -0.03 -0.94 -21.73
C ARG A 382 0.06 0.53 -21.36
N ALA A 383 -0.54 1.43 -22.13
CA ALA A 383 -0.56 2.85 -21.82
C ALA A 383 -1.34 3.13 -20.51
N GLN A 384 -2.49 2.47 -20.33
CA GLN A 384 -3.29 2.59 -19.10
C GLN A 384 -2.52 2.12 -17.87
N VAL A 385 -1.95 0.91 -17.93
CA VAL A 385 -1.17 0.35 -16.81
C VAL A 385 0.05 1.24 -16.54
N ARG A 386 0.76 1.70 -17.57
CA ARG A 386 1.94 2.57 -17.41
C ARG A 386 1.61 3.86 -16.67
N LEU A 387 0.52 4.53 -17.03
CA LEU A 387 0.11 5.77 -16.37
C LEU A 387 -0.25 5.52 -14.90
N CYS A 388 -0.88 4.39 -14.58
CA CYS A 388 -1.21 4.04 -13.20
C CYS A 388 0.01 3.68 -12.34
N PHE A 389 1.13 3.25 -12.93
CA PHE A 389 2.40 3.00 -12.21
C PHE A 389 3.27 4.25 -12.13
N ALA A 390 3.39 4.98 -13.24
CA ALA A 390 4.24 6.16 -13.34
C ALA A 390 3.74 7.30 -12.46
N ALA A 391 2.42 7.51 -12.34
CA ALA A 391 1.88 8.62 -11.56
C ALA A 391 2.17 8.51 -10.05
N PRO A 392 1.92 7.37 -9.36
CA PRO A 392 2.31 7.21 -7.96
C PRO A 392 3.82 7.24 -7.75
N LEU A 393 4.61 6.63 -8.64
CA LEU A 393 6.07 6.62 -8.53
C LEU A 393 6.67 8.02 -8.68
N ALA A 394 6.24 8.78 -9.69
CA ALA A 394 6.69 10.15 -9.89
C ALA A 394 6.28 11.06 -8.73
N GLY A 395 5.05 10.90 -8.22
CA GLY A 395 4.59 11.62 -7.03
C GLY A 395 5.43 11.28 -5.80
N ALA A 396 5.79 10.01 -5.62
CA ALA A 396 6.63 9.57 -4.51
C ALA A 396 8.02 10.19 -4.58
N LEU A 397 8.66 10.15 -5.75
CA LEU A 397 9.97 10.78 -5.97
C LEU A 397 9.96 12.29 -5.69
N ILE A 398 8.86 12.99 -6.00
CA ILE A 398 8.71 14.41 -5.65
C ILE A 398 8.63 14.61 -4.13
N HIS A 399 7.86 13.78 -3.43
CA HIS A 399 7.82 13.81 -1.95
C HIS A 399 9.20 13.48 -1.35
N ASP A 400 9.90 12.51 -1.93
CA ASP A 400 11.23 12.09 -1.50
C ASP A 400 12.27 13.20 -1.65
N VAL A 401 12.14 14.13 -2.59
CA VAL A 401 13.04 15.30 -2.64
C VAL A 401 13.02 16.06 -1.31
N PHE A 402 11.84 16.30 -0.74
CA PHE A 402 11.70 17.02 0.53
C PHE A 402 11.97 16.12 1.74
N GLY A 403 11.50 14.87 1.70
CA GLY A 403 11.75 13.89 2.76
C GLY A 403 13.24 13.58 2.92
N LEU A 404 13.98 13.44 1.82
CA LEU A 404 15.41 13.19 1.84
C LEU A 404 16.22 14.41 2.27
N VAL A 405 15.73 15.65 2.13
CA VAL A 405 16.36 16.82 2.76
C VAL A 405 16.32 16.70 4.28
N LEU A 406 15.19 16.28 4.84
CA LEU A 406 15.05 16.01 6.26
C LEU A 406 15.99 14.88 6.73
N VAL A 407 16.02 13.76 5.99
CA VAL A 407 16.93 12.65 6.32
C VAL A 407 18.39 13.07 6.17
N ALA A 408 18.73 13.88 5.15
CA ALA A 408 20.08 14.40 4.94
C ALA A 408 20.53 15.29 6.11
N PHE A 409 19.64 16.16 6.60
CA PHE A 409 19.90 16.98 7.77
C PHE A 409 20.20 16.12 8.99
N LEU A 410 19.36 15.12 9.28
CA LEU A 410 19.59 14.19 10.40
C LEU A 410 20.89 13.39 10.22
N ALA A 411 21.15 12.88 9.02
CA ALA A 411 22.36 12.15 8.69
C ALA A 411 23.63 13.00 8.86
N LEU A 412 23.58 14.28 8.49
CA LEU A 412 24.68 15.22 8.66
C LEU A 412 24.94 15.54 10.13
N VAL A 413 23.89 15.83 10.90
CA VAL A 413 23.99 16.09 12.35
C VAL A 413 24.60 14.89 13.10
N LEU A 414 24.33 13.68 12.62
CA LEU A 414 24.85 12.45 13.21
C LEU A 414 26.23 12.03 12.66
N GLY A 415 26.74 12.65 11.58
CA GLY A 415 28.05 12.32 11.00
C GLY A 415 28.05 11.09 10.07
N SER A 416 26.94 10.79 9.40
CA SER A 416 26.80 9.64 8.51
C SER A 416 27.60 9.79 7.21
N ALA A 417 28.66 9.01 7.03
CA ALA A 417 29.61 9.15 5.91
C ALA A 417 29.10 8.58 4.56
N SER A 418 28.07 7.73 4.57
CA SER A 418 27.62 6.97 3.39
C SER A 418 26.24 7.39 2.86
N PHE A 419 25.71 8.53 3.30
CA PHE A 419 24.31 8.92 3.02
C PHE A 419 23.98 8.97 1.52
N ALA A 420 24.85 9.58 0.70
CA ALA A 420 24.60 9.69 -0.74
C ALA A 420 24.50 8.33 -1.45
N LEU A 421 25.37 7.38 -1.08
CA LEU A 421 25.37 6.03 -1.64
C LEU A 421 24.13 5.24 -1.18
N VAL A 422 23.72 5.39 0.07
CA VAL A 422 22.48 4.81 0.61
C VAL A 422 21.28 5.31 -0.19
N VAL A 423 21.17 6.63 -0.41
CA VAL A 423 20.05 7.22 -1.17
C VAL A 423 20.01 6.69 -2.61
N ALA A 424 21.16 6.66 -3.29
CA ALA A 424 21.24 6.14 -4.66
C ALA A 424 20.85 4.66 -4.74
N GLY A 425 21.32 3.84 -3.79
CA GLY A 425 20.99 2.41 -3.71
C GLY A 425 19.50 2.16 -3.45
N VAL A 426 18.90 2.86 -2.48
CA VAL A 426 17.48 2.71 -2.13
C VAL A 426 16.56 3.18 -3.25
N LEU A 427 16.85 4.33 -3.87
CA LEU A 427 16.08 4.83 -5.02
C LEU A 427 16.20 3.88 -6.22
N GLY A 428 17.42 3.44 -6.56
CA GLY A 428 17.67 2.50 -7.64
C GLY A 428 16.92 1.18 -7.44
N PHE A 429 16.99 0.62 -6.24
CA PHE A 429 16.27 -0.59 -5.86
C PHE A 429 14.74 -0.41 -5.95
N THR A 430 14.21 0.70 -5.44
CA THR A 430 12.77 1.00 -5.48
C THR A 430 12.25 1.13 -6.91
N VAL A 431 12.98 1.85 -7.77
CA VAL A 431 12.63 1.99 -9.19
C VAL A 431 12.74 0.65 -9.91
N ALA A 432 13.78 -0.15 -9.64
CA ALA A 432 13.95 -1.48 -10.23
C ALA A 432 12.80 -2.43 -9.86
N ILE A 433 12.42 -2.49 -8.59
CA ILE A 433 11.27 -3.30 -8.13
C ILE A 433 9.98 -2.82 -8.79
N MET A 434 9.74 -1.51 -8.86
CA MET A 434 8.54 -0.96 -9.51
C MET A 434 8.51 -1.21 -11.01
N ALA A 435 9.66 -1.19 -11.69
CA ALA A 435 9.76 -1.56 -13.09
C ALA A 435 9.48 -3.06 -13.31
N ALA A 436 10.11 -3.94 -12.54
CA ALA A 436 9.86 -5.38 -12.59
C ALA A 436 8.36 -5.68 -12.36
N TYR A 437 7.79 -5.03 -11.36
CA TYR A 437 6.39 -5.19 -11.00
C TYR A 437 5.42 -4.67 -12.08
N TYR A 438 5.76 -3.56 -12.73
CA TYR A 438 5.04 -3.06 -13.90
C TYR A 438 4.98 -4.10 -15.04
N PHE A 439 6.10 -4.75 -15.35
CA PHE A 439 6.14 -5.76 -16.41
C PHE A 439 5.32 -7.01 -16.07
N ILE A 440 5.41 -7.48 -14.83
CA ILE A 440 4.59 -8.61 -14.34
C ILE A 440 3.09 -8.27 -14.46
N THR A 441 2.72 -7.06 -14.05
CA THR A 441 1.32 -6.60 -14.07
C THR A 441 0.80 -6.42 -15.49
N CYS A 442 1.61 -5.88 -16.40
CA CYS A 442 1.23 -5.79 -17.81
C CYS A 442 0.93 -7.17 -18.41
N ARG A 443 1.81 -8.16 -18.16
CA ARG A 443 1.59 -9.53 -18.65
C ARG A 443 0.35 -10.17 -18.05
N ALA A 444 0.09 -9.94 -16.76
CA ALA A 444 -1.11 -10.45 -16.09
C ALA A 444 -2.39 -9.83 -16.67
N CYS A 445 -2.41 -8.51 -16.87
CA CYS A 445 -3.55 -7.81 -17.48
C CYS A 445 -3.77 -8.21 -18.94
N GLU A 446 -2.70 -8.40 -19.72
CA GLU A 446 -2.78 -8.86 -21.11
C GLU A 446 -3.44 -10.25 -21.18
N ARG A 447 -3.00 -11.20 -20.37
CA ARG A 447 -3.61 -12.56 -20.31
C ARG A 447 -5.07 -12.55 -19.90
N LEU A 448 -5.50 -11.56 -19.12
CA LEU A 448 -6.88 -11.46 -18.63
C LEU A 448 -7.82 -10.87 -19.69
N LEU A 449 -7.32 -10.02 -20.60
CA LEU A 449 -8.13 -9.20 -21.50
C LEU A 449 -8.02 -9.54 -22.97
N LEU A 450 -6.92 -10.17 -23.42
CA LEU A 450 -6.54 -10.32 -24.83
C LEU A 450 -6.13 -11.75 -25.15
#